data_AF-A0A853BXR6-F1
#
_entry.id   AF-A0A853BXR6-F1
#
_cell.length_a   1.000
_cell.length_b   1.000
_cell.length_c   1.000
_cell.angle_alpha   90.00
_cell.angle_beta   90.00
_cell.angle_gamma   90.00
#
_symmetry.space_group_name_H-M   'P 1'
#
loop_
_entity.id
_entity.type
_entity.pdbx_description
1 polymer ?
#
loop_
_entity_poly.entity_id
_entity_poly.type
_entity_poly.pdbx_seq_one_letter_code
_entity_poly.pdbx_strand_id
1 'polypeptide(L)' 'MTDDDAMCPMCGGQGRIIDASEPDGVRVCPLCGGSGRIRMA' A
#
# COMPACT_ATOMS: atom_id res chain seq x y z
N MET A 1 20.97 10.07 2.74
CA MET A 1 19.97 9.04 2.41
C MET A 1 18.69 9.80 2.12
N THR A 2 18.41 10.10 0.86
CA THR A 2 17.16 10.76 0.48
C THR A 2 16.10 9.67 0.46
N ASP A 3 15.36 9.58 1.56
CA ASP A 3 14.17 8.74 1.71
C ASP A 3 13.07 9.40 0.86
N ASP A 4 13.11 9.20 -0.46
CA ASP A 4 12.08 9.64 -1.42
C ASP A 4 10.89 8.65 -1.46
N ASP A 5 10.69 7.95 -0.34
CA ASP A 5 9.67 6.94 -0.15
C ASP A 5 8.48 7.60 0.57
N ALA A 6 7.53 8.10 -0.21
CA ALA A 6 6.31 8.66 0.34
C ALA A 6 5.37 7.56 0.85
N MET A 7 4.65 7.83 1.94
CA MET A 7 3.62 6.92 2.45
C MET A 7 2.54 6.71 1.38
N CYS A 8 2.19 5.47 1.10
CA CYS A 8 1.23 5.15 0.04
C CYS A 8 -0.15 5.77 0.38
N PRO A 9 -0.67 6.69 -0.45
CA PRO A 9 -1.91 7.42 -0.13
C PRO A 9 -3.15 6.52 -0.20
N MET A 10 -3.10 5.43 -0.98
CA MET A 10 -4.22 4.50 -1.14
C MET A 10 -4.45 3.65 0.12
N CYS A 11 -3.37 3.12 0.71
CA CYS A 11 -3.46 2.26 1.90
C CYS A 11 -3.04 2.95 3.19
N GLY A 12 -2.70 4.25 3.15
CA GLY A 12 -2.21 4.99 4.30
C GLY A 12 -1.04 4.28 4.99
N GLY A 13 -0.06 3.80 4.24
CA GLY A 13 1.12 3.13 4.81
C GLY A 13 0.95 1.67 5.20
N GLN A 14 -0.25 1.10 5.12
CA GLN A 14 -0.50 -0.25 5.66
C GLN A 14 -0.04 -1.40 4.74
N GLY A 15 0.18 -1.14 3.46
CA GLY A 15 0.50 -2.17 2.46
C GLY A 15 -0.68 -3.05 2.03
N ARG A 16 -1.86 -2.89 2.65
CA ARG A 16 -3.08 -3.65 2.36
C ARG A 16 -4.31 -2.75 2.37
N ILE A 17 -5.37 -3.17 1.69
CA ILE A 17 -6.68 -2.51 1.67
C ILE A 17 -7.77 -3.52 2.02
N ILE A 18 -8.88 -3.03 2.58
CA ILE A 18 -10.04 -3.86 2.88
C ILE A 18 -10.77 -4.15 1.57
N ASP A 19 -11.03 -5.42 1.29
CA ASP A 19 -11.78 -5.87 0.12
C ASP A 19 -12.66 -7.05 0.53
N ALA A 20 -13.98 -6.83 0.50
CA ALA A 20 -14.98 -7.83 0.88
C ALA A 20 -15.07 -9.00 -0.11
N SER A 21 -14.40 -8.91 -1.26
CA SER A 21 -14.32 -9.98 -2.26
C SER A 21 -13.26 -11.03 -1.90
N GLU A 22 -12.31 -10.68 -1.03
CA GLU A 22 -11.29 -11.62 -0.54
C GLU A 22 -11.82 -12.44 0.65
N PRO A 23 -11.38 -13.71 0.81
CA PRO A 23 -11.82 -14.55 1.91
C PRO A 23 -11.46 -13.97 3.28
N ASP A 24 -10.33 -13.27 3.38
CA ASP A 24 -9.84 -12.63 4.62
C ASP A 24 -10.30 -11.16 4.76
N GLY A 25 -11.11 -10.67 3.83
CA GLY A 25 -11.58 -9.28 3.81
C GLY A 25 -10.49 -8.25 3.52
N VAL A 26 -9.28 -8.67 3.15
CA VAL A 26 -8.14 -7.80 2.86
C VAL A 26 -7.36 -8.31 1.65
N ARG A 27 -6.91 -7.38 0.82
CA ARG A 27 -5.96 -7.65 -0.28
C ARG A 27 -4.72 -6.78 -0.16
N VAL A 28 -3.65 -7.24 -0.80
CA VAL A 28 -2.43 -6.44 -0.99
C VAL A 28 -2.77 -5.15 -1.73
N CYS A 29 -2.25 -4.02 -1.26
CA CYS A 29 -2.47 -2.73 -1.90
C CYS A 29 -1.83 -2.74 -3.29
N PRO A 30 -2.62 -2.59 -4.37
CA PRO A 30 -2.10 -2.71 -5.73
C PRO A 30 -1.17 -1.55 -6.12
N LEU A 31 -1.29 -0.39 -5.44
CA LEU A 31 -0.49 0.79 -5.74
C LEU A 31 0.97 0.64 -5.25
N CYS A 32 1.15 0.14 -4.02
CA CYS A 32 2.48 -0.02 -3.43
C CYS A 32 2.99 -1.48 -3.41
N GLY A 33 2.19 -2.42 -3.91
CA GLY A 33 2.54 -3.84 -3.96
C GLY A 33 2.81 -4.48 -2.60
N GLY A 34 2.21 -3.95 -1.51
CA GLY A 34 2.43 -4.48 -0.16
C GLY A 34 3.46 -3.72 0.68
N SER A 35 4.24 -2.81 0.09
CA SER A 35 5.33 -2.12 0.79
C SER A 35 4.86 -1.00 1.74
N GLY A 36 3.64 -0.50 1.56
CA GLY A 36 3.12 0.66 2.30
C GLY A 36 3.71 1.99 1.85
N ARG A 37 4.67 2.01 0.93
CA ARG A 37 5.31 3.24 0.43
C ARG A 37 5.34 3.25 -1.10
N ILE A 38 5.41 4.43 -1.69
CA ILE A 38 5.63 4.59 -3.13
C ILE A 38 6.85 5.48 -3.32
N ARG A 39 7.71 5.10 -4.26
CA ARG A 39 8.78 5.96 -4.76
C ARG A 39 8.10 7.03 -5.61
N MET A 40 8.20 8.29 -5.21
CA MET A 40 7.87 9.37 -6.14
C MET A 40 9.10 9.53 -7.05
N ALA A 41 8.95 9.11 -8.31
CA ALA A 41 9.99 9.22 -9.33
C ALA A 41 9.82 10.52 -10.12
#